data_AF-A0AAE0S6P9-F1
#
_entry.id   AF-A0AAE0S6P9-F1
#
_cell.length_a   1.000
_cell.length_b   1.000
_cell.length_c   1.000
_cell.angle_alpha   90.00
_cell.angle_beta   90.00
_cell.angle_gamma   90.00
#
_symmetry.space_group_name_H-M   'P 1'
#
loop_
_entity.id
_entity.type
_entity.pdbx_description
1 polymer ?
#
loop_
_entity_poly.entity_id
_entity_poly.type
_entity_poly.pdbx_seq_one_letter_code
_entity_poly.pdbx_strand_id
1 'polypeptide(L)'
;MAGVDKKGDANLYYDNGQDSLSKGGSTGQREATKKEGHEVTEMPDIGDRYMVQRADKSWHAAEIIQTRTNEQDKPEFYVHYDGFNRRLDEWVEIDRFDLGSKHEDTSSKMKDVSILMTDLSDGTDRKITRNQKRKHDEINHVQKTYAEMDPTTAALEKEHEAITKVKYIDKIQIGKYEIDTWYFSPYPEEYGKVSKLWVCEYCLKYMRLERSYRYHQSQCIYRHPQGREIYRKGTISVFEVDGKESKMYCQNLCLVAKLFLDHKTLYFDVEPFLFYVLVEVDRHGCHLVGYFSKEKESPDGNNIACILILPPFQRKGYGKFLIAFSYELSKLESTVGSPEKPLSDLGKLSYRSYWSWVLLEILRDFRGTLSIKDLSEMTSITQSDIISTLQSLNMVKYWKGQHVICVTPKLVEEHLKSAQYKRPILTVDPSCLRWEPPVKVPKVSKK
;
A
#
# COMPACT_ATOMS: atom_id res chain seq x y z
N MET A 1 74.87 39.42 40.24
CA MET A 1 73.97 39.40 39.06
C MET A 1 73.70 37.94 38.74
N ALA A 2 73.04 37.19 39.63
CA ALA A 2 71.65 37.28 40.13
C ALA A 2 70.69 36.66 39.10
N GLY A 3 69.98 35.56 39.36
CA GLY A 3 69.89 34.59 40.48
C GLY A 3 69.03 33.41 39.94
N VAL A 4 69.29 32.11 40.17
CA VAL A 4 69.46 31.37 41.45
C VAL A 4 68.13 31.42 42.23
N ASP A 5 67.38 30.34 42.51
CA ASP A 5 67.64 29.06 43.21
C ASP A 5 66.60 27.99 42.75
N LYS A 6 66.83 26.67 42.63
CA LYS A 6 67.40 25.59 43.48
C LYS A 6 66.45 24.96 44.53
N LYS A 7 66.44 23.61 44.48
CA LYS A 7 66.35 22.61 45.58
C LYS A 7 65.01 22.47 46.30
N GLY A 8 64.63 21.32 46.88
CA GLY A 8 65.30 20.03 47.12
C GLY A 8 64.21 19.04 47.60
N ASP A 9 64.28 17.76 47.23
CA ASP A 9 64.91 16.67 48.00
C ASP A 9 64.22 16.29 49.33
N ALA A 10 63.67 15.07 49.29
CA ALA A 10 64.07 13.92 50.11
C ALA A 10 63.44 13.68 51.50
N ASN A 11 63.10 12.38 51.67
CA ASN A 11 63.33 11.55 52.86
C ASN A 11 62.41 11.75 54.09
N LEU A 12 62.09 10.78 54.94
CA LEU A 12 62.32 9.33 55.06
C LEU A 12 61.62 8.87 56.36
N TYR A 13 61.42 7.55 56.47
CA TYR A 13 61.40 6.71 57.69
C TYR A 13 60.20 6.68 58.67
N TYR A 14 59.72 5.44 58.86
CA TYR A 14 59.54 4.63 60.10
C TYR A 14 58.23 3.82 59.96
N ASP A 15 58.19 2.53 59.61
CA ASP A 15 58.72 1.32 60.26
C ASP A 15 58.45 1.20 61.77
N ASN A 16 57.43 0.42 62.13
CA ASN A 16 57.56 -0.84 62.88
C ASN A 16 56.24 -1.31 63.52
N GLY A 17 56.05 -2.63 63.54
CA GLY A 17 55.77 -3.29 64.82
C GLY A 17 54.44 -4.02 65.02
N GLN A 18 54.47 -5.31 64.67
CA GLN A 18 54.12 -6.47 65.51
C GLN A 18 52.67 -6.76 65.96
N ASP A 19 52.23 -7.92 65.48
CA ASP A 19 51.53 -9.03 66.17
C ASP A 19 51.08 -8.88 67.63
N SER A 20 49.81 -9.24 67.86
CA SER A 20 49.44 -10.08 69.01
C SER A 20 48.12 -10.83 68.78
N LEU A 21 48.16 -12.13 69.06
CA LEU A 21 47.03 -13.07 69.10
C LEU A 21 45.99 -12.70 70.18
N SER A 22 44.70 -12.94 69.90
CA SER A 22 43.90 -14.02 70.55
C SER A 22 42.38 -13.80 70.58
N LYS A 23 41.66 -14.92 70.36
CA LYS A 23 40.35 -15.33 70.90
C LYS A 23 39.07 -14.53 70.54
N GLY A 24 38.26 -15.16 69.70
CA GLY A 24 36.93 -15.70 70.07
C GLY A 24 35.79 -14.72 70.36
N GLY A 25 34.76 -14.76 69.51
CA GLY A 25 33.45 -14.18 69.82
C GLY A 25 32.57 -14.09 68.59
N SER A 26 31.49 -14.86 68.59
CA SER A 26 30.51 -14.98 67.51
C SER A 26 29.60 -13.75 67.37
N THR A 27 28.87 -13.77 66.25
CA THR A 27 27.62 -13.06 65.92
C THR A 27 27.73 -11.69 65.28
N GLY A 28 27.14 -11.59 64.08
CA GLY A 28 26.53 -10.36 63.61
C GLY A 28 26.80 -10.01 62.15
N GLN A 29 25.75 -10.16 61.34
CA GLN A 29 25.42 -9.35 60.16
C GLN A 29 25.99 -9.77 58.80
N ARG A 30 25.01 -10.00 57.90
CA ARG A 30 25.13 -10.26 56.47
C ARG A 30 25.76 -9.06 55.77
N GLU A 31 26.93 -9.25 55.18
CA GLU A 31 27.51 -8.31 54.23
C GLU A 31 27.12 -8.65 52.79
N ALA A 32 26.75 -7.59 52.07
CA ALA A 32 26.40 -7.59 50.67
C ALA A 32 27.62 -7.91 49.80
N THR A 33 27.47 -8.89 48.91
CA THR A 33 28.39 -9.09 47.78
C THR A 33 27.74 -8.47 46.54
N LYS A 34 28.27 -7.33 46.10
CA LYS A 34 28.06 -6.78 44.76
C LYS A 34 28.41 -7.87 43.74
N LYS A 35 27.41 -8.38 43.02
CA LYS A 35 27.62 -9.01 41.71
C LYS A 35 27.47 -7.91 40.67
N GLU A 36 28.59 -7.56 40.04
CA GLU A 36 28.58 -6.89 38.74
C GLU A 36 27.95 -7.87 37.74
N GLY A 37 26.67 -7.67 37.44
CA GLY A 37 26.02 -8.30 36.31
C GLY A 37 26.33 -7.47 35.08
N HIS A 38 27.27 -7.93 34.26
CA HIS A 38 27.25 -7.58 32.85
C HIS A 38 25.99 -8.23 32.26
N GLU A 39 24.88 -7.49 32.17
CA GLU A 39 23.76 -7.88 31.32
C GLU A 39 24.28 -7.86 29.88
N VAL A 40 24.64 -9.04 29.38
CA VAL A 40 24.78 -9.25 27.94
C VAL A 40 23.37 -9.15 27.40
N THR A 41 23.00 -7.98 26.88
CA THR A 41 21.75 -7.82 26.17
C THR A 41 21.87 -8.67 24.89
N GLU A 42 21.24 -9.85 24.89
CA GLU A 42 21.21 -10.71 23.71
C GLU A 42 20.59 -9.92 22.55
N MET A 43 21.25 -9.94 21.39
CA MET A 43 20.72 -9.25 20.23
C MET A 43 19.45 -9.96 19.75
N PRO A 44 18.41 -9.22 19.34
CA PRO A 44 17.19 -9.82 18.82
C PRO A 44 17.45 -10.70 17.59
N ASP A 45 16.90 -11.92 17.57
CA ASP A 45 17.07 -12.86 16.46
C ASP A 45 15.85 -12.87 15.51
N ILE A 46 16.05 -13.36 14.28
CA ILE A 46 14.96 -13.55 13.32
C ILE A 46 13.94 -14.54 13.89
N GLY A 47 12.66 -14.17 13.83
CA GLY A 47 11.54 -14.92 14.38
C GLY A 47 11.18 -14.53 15.82
N ASP A 48 12.03 -13.79 16.52
CA ASP A 48 11.69 -13.28 17.84
C ASP A 48 10.58 -12.22 17.76
N ARG A 49 9.81 -12.11 18.86
CA ARG A 49 8.76 -11.11 19.03
C ARG A 49 9.09 -10.18 20.19
N TYR A 50 9.01 -8.88 19.93
CA TYR A 50 9.26 -7.83 20.91
C TYR A 50 8.21 -6.73 20.80
N MET A 51 8.10 -5.94 21.86
CA MET A 51 7.47 -4.63 21.75
C MET A 51 8.40 -3.66 21.03
N VAL A 52 7.91 -3.11 19.92
CA VAL A 52 8.65 -2.17 19.08
C VAL A 52 7.90 -0.85 19.02
N GLN A 53 8.61 0.24 19.29
CA GLN A 53 8.07 1.59 19.19
C GLN A 53 7.99 2.01 17.73
N ARG A 54 6.86 2.58 17.30
CA ARG A 54 6.61 3.15 15.97
C ARG A 54 7.09 4.60 15.87
N ALA A 55 7.18 5.13 14.65
CA ALA A 55 7.56 6.53 14.43
C ALA A 55 6.62 7.56 15.11
N ASP A 56 5.35 7.19 15.34
CA ASP A 56 4.38 7.99 16.09
C ASP A 56 4.48 7.83 17.62
N LYS A 57 5.52 7.12 18.09
CA LYS A 57 5.82 6.79 19.49
C LYS A 57 4.87 5.78 20.14
N SER A 58 3.94 5.19 19.39
CA SER A 58 3.11 4.08 19.86
C SER A 58 3.92 2.79 19.96
N TRP A 59 3.58 1.90 20.90
CA TRP A 59 4.26 0.61 21.08
C TRP A 59 3.37 -0.51 20.56
N HIS A 60 3.93 -1.37 19.70
CA HIS A 60 3.22 -2.51 19.13
C HIS A 60 4.05 -3.79 19.16
N ALA A 61 3.40 -4.93 19.39
CA ALA A 61 4.05 -6.23 19.29
C ALA A 61 4.44 -6.46 17.83
N ALA A 62 5.69 -6.87 17.60
CA ALA A 62 6.21 -7.09 16.27
C ALA A 62 7.12 -8.31 16.20
N GLU A 63 7.04 -9.03 15.08
CA GLU A 63 7.92 -10.15 14.74
C GLU A 63 9.09 -9.65 13.89
N ILE A 64 10.31 -10.07 14.23
CA ILE A 64 11.51 -9.77 13.44
C ILE A 64 11.55 -10.74 12.26
N ILE A 65 11.44 -10.21 11.04
CA ILE A 65 11.44 -11.01 9.82
C ILE A 65 12.85 -11.14 9.25
N GLN A 66 13.67 -10.08 9.31
CA GLN A 66 15.01 -10.08 8.74
C GLN A 66 15.90 -9.05 9.43
N THR A 67 17.22 -9.24 9.35
CA THR A 67 18.23 -8.29 9.84
C THR A 67 19.11 -7.81 8.68
N ARG A 68 19.62 -6.57 8.79
CA ARG A 68 20.63 -6.01 7.90
C ARG A 68 21.57 -5.08 8.66
N THR A 69 22.65 -4.69 8.01
CA THR A 69 23.51 -3.59 8.47
C THR A 69 23.26 -2.37 7.58
N ASN A 70 23.05 -1.20 8.19
CA ASN A 70 22.82 0.03 7.46
C ASN A 70 24.12 0.70 6.99
N GLU A 71 24.01 1.84 6.29
CA GLU A 71 25.16 2.58 5.75
C GLU A 71 26.12 3.13 6.82
N GLN A 72 25.72 3.12 8.10
CA GLN A 72 26.51 3.55 9.26
C GLN A 72 27.08 2.38 10.07
N ASP A 73 27.10 1.17 9.50
CA ASP A 73 27.51 -0.08 10.17
C ASP A 73 26.69 -0.43 11.42
N LYS A 74 25.45 0.08 11.53
CA LYS A 74 24.53 -0.27 12.63
C LYS A 74 23.55 -1.38 12.21
N PRO A 75 23.16 -2.26 13.16
CA PRO A 75 22.16 -3.28 12.91
C PRO A 75 20.75 -2.67 12.81
N GLU A 76 20.01 -3.10 11.79
CA GLU A 76 18.60 -2.80 11.59
C GLU A 76 17.79 -4.09 11.44
N PHE A 77 16.56 -4.06 11.94
CA PHE A 77 15.64 -5.18 11.99
C PHE A 77 14.39 -4.83 11.19
N TYR A 78 14.01 -5.66 10.23
CA TYR A 78 12.75 -5.52 9.51
C TYR A 78 11.64 -6.19 10.32
N VAL A 79 10.66 -5.40 10.76
CA VAL A 79 9.64 -5.85 11.69
C VAL A 79 8.24 -5.83 11.08
N HIS A 80 7.45 -6.84 11.40
CA HIS A 80 6.03 -6.88 11.09
C HIS A 80 5.20 -6.72 12.35
N TYR A 81 4.34 -5.71 12.38
CA TYR A 81 3.50 -5.40 13.53
C TYR A 81 2.24 -6.28 13.54
N ASP A 82 2.00 -6.96 14.65
CA ASP A 82 0.86 -7.86 14.82
C ASP A 82 -0.48 -7.15 14.57
N GLY A 83 -1.28 -7.68 13.65
CA GLY A 83 -2.60 -7.12 13.30
C GLY A 83 -2.57 -5.89 12.39
N PHE A 84 -1.39 -5.47 11.91
CA PHE A 84 -1.25 -4.37 10.95
C PHE A 84 -1.01 -4.88 9.53
N ASN A 85 -1.36 -4.05 8.54
CA ASN A 85 -1.08 -4.34 7.15
C ASN A 85 0.44 -4.22 6.88
N ARG A 86 1.00 -5.15 6.10
CA ARG A 86 2.44 -5.21 5.76
C ARG A 86 3.01 -3.92 5.15
N ARG A 87 2.18 -3.03 4.60
CA ARG A 87 2.62 -1.68 4.17
C ARG A 87 3.21 -0.82 5.28
N LEU A 88 2.97 -1.20 6.54
CA LEU A 88 3.45 -0.50 7.74
C LEU A 88 4.71 -1.15 8.31
N ASP A 89 5.17 -2.26 7.72
CA ASP A 89 6.43 -2.90 8.07
C ASP A 89 7.58 -1.95 7.69
N GLU A 90 8.61 -1.93 8.54
CA GLU A 90 9.72 -0.99 8.43
C GLU A 90 11.01 -1.58 8.99
N TRP A 91 12.15 -1.00 8.60
CA TRP A 91 13.43 -1.25 9.24
C TRP A 91 13.56 -0.36 10.48
N VAL A 92 13.88 -0.97 11.62
CA VAL A 92 14.05 -0.29 12.91
C VAL A 92 15.42 -0.57 13.52
N GLU A 93 16.01 0.44 14.17
CA GLU A 93 17.23 0.28 14.99
C GLU A 93 16.87 -0.35 16.35
N ILE A 94 17.88 -0.89 17.04
CA ILE A 94 17.72 -1.60 18.32
C ILE A 94 17.15 -0.71 19.45
N ASP A 95 17.32 0.61 19.35
CA ASP A 95 16.83 1.58 20.33
C ASP A 95 15.29 1.66 20.40
N ARG A 96 14.59 1.17 19.37
CA ARG A 96 13.12 1.10 19.31
C ARG A 96 12.55 -0.18 19.91
N PHE A 97 13.38 -1.09 20.42
CA PHE A 97 12.94 -2.34 21.04
C PHE A 97 12.88 -2.21 22.56
N ASP A 98 11.81 -2.73 23.15
CA ASP A 98 11.77 -3.03 24.59
C ASP A 98 12.33 -4.44 24.81
N LEU A 99 13.65 -4.51 24.96
CA LEU A 99 14.42 -5.75 25.15
C LEU A 99 14.09 -6.45 26.49
N GLY A 100 13.42 -5.77 27.42
CA GLY A 100 12.93 -6.36 28.67
C GLY A 100 11.64 -7.18 28.50
N SER A 101 11.01 -7.13 27.32
CA SER A 101 9.71 -7.72 27.03
C SER A 101 9.76 -8.69 25.84
N LYS A 102 10.70 -9.65 25.86
CA LYS A 102 10.69 -10.75 24.89
C LYS A 102 9.35 -11.49 25.01
N HIS A 103 8.47 -11.30 24.04
CA HIS A 103 7.10 -11.79 24.13
C HIS A 103 7.11 -13.25 23.69
N GLU A 104 7.06 -14.18 24.65
CA GLU A 104 6.93 -15.60 24.33
C GLU A 104 5.60 -15.87 23.59
N ASP A 105 5.67 -16.82 22.68
CA ASP A 105 4.64 -17.21 21.73
C ASP A 105 3.34 -17.64 22.46
N THR A 106 2.37 -16.73 22.62
CA THR A 106 1.00 -17.14 22.96
C THR A 106 0.31 -17.85 21.78
N SER A 107 0.92 -17.89 20.59
CA SER A 107 0.34 -18.51 19.39
C SER A 107 0.22 -20.04 19.47
N SER A 108 1.00 -20.70 20.33
CA SER A 108 0.94 -22.16 20.50
C SER A 108 -0.11 -22.63 21.52
N LYS A 109 -0.54 -21.78 22.46
CA LYS A 109 -1.67 -22.07 23.38
C LYS A 109 -2.99 -21.41 22.93
N MET A 110 -2.94 -20.36 22.11
CA MET A 110 -4.15 -19.74 21.57
C MET A 110 -4.77 -20.51 20.41
N LYS A 111 -4.07 -21.42 19.72
CA LYS A 111 -4.72 -22.26 18.69
C LYS A 111 -5.75 -23.23 19.27
N ASP A 112 -5.55 -23.71 20.51
CA ASP A 112 -6.53 -24.57 21.19
C ASP A 112 -7.55 -23.78 22.04
N VAL A 113 -7.20 -22.56 22.50
CA VAL A 113 -8.14 -21.73 23.29
C VAL A 113 -8.99 -20.78 22.41
N SER A 114 -8.55 -20.38 21.21
CA SER A 114 -9.38 -19.59 20.28
C SER A 114 -10.58 -20.39 19.74
N ILE A 115 -10.49 -21.72 19.77
CA ILE A 115 -11.60 -22.63 19.43
C ILE A 115 -12.62 -22.70 20.59
N LEU A 116 -12.22 -22.41 21.84
CA LEU A 116 -13.06 -22.53 23.04
C LEU A 116 -13.49 -21.19 23.67
N MET A 117 -12.81 -20.07 23.38
CA MET A 117 -13.17 -18.74 23.92
C MET A 117 -14.13 -17.92 23.04
N THR A 118 -14.53 -18.43 21.88
CA THR A 118 -15.59 -17.80 21.08
C THR A 118 -16.98 -17.96 21.74
N ASP A 119 -17.09 -18.70 22.85
CA ASP A 119 -18.39 -19.09 23.44
C ASP A 119 -18.72 -18.50 24.83
N LEU A 120 -17.88 -17.64 25.44
CA LEU A 120 -18.13 -17.20 26.83
C LEU A 120 -17.88 -15.72 27.20
N SER A 121 -17.93 -14.78 26.25
CA SER A 121 -18.01 -13.36 26.63
C SER A 121 -18.86 -12.49 25.69
N ASP A 122 -20.17 -12.72 25.70
CA ASP A 122 -21.13 -11.61 25.65
C ASP A 122 -22.38 -11.98 26.46
N GLY A 123 -22.31 -11.64 27.75
CA GLY A 123 -23.45 -11.68 28.65
C GLY A 123 -24.36 -10.48 28.44
N THR A 124 -24.93 -10.30 27.25
CA THR A 124 -26.22 -9.60 27.06
C THR A 124 -26.99 -10.23 25.90
N ASP A 125 -27.99 -11.03 26.27
CA ASP A 125 -28.78 -11.88 25.39
C ASP A 125 -29.65 -11.05 24.40
N ARG A 126 -29.14 -10.84 23.19
CA ARG A 126 -29.96 -10.53 22.00
C ARG A 126 -29.45 -11.32 20.81
N LYS A 127 -30.04 -12.50 20.57
CA LYS A 127 -29.80 -13.34 19.39
C LYS A 127 -29.84 -12.52 18.09
N ILE A 128 -28.65 -12.28 17.52
CA ILE A 128 -28.47 -11.63 16.23
C ILE A 128 -28.93 -12.55 15.11
N THR A 129 -29.76 -12.03 14.20
CA THR A 129 -30.28 -12.81 13.08
C THR A 129 -29.19 -13.11 12.05
N ARG A 130 -29.30 -14.22 11.31
CA ARG A 130 -28.38 -14.65 10.24
C ARG A 130 -28.08 -13.55 9.21
N ASN A 131 -28.99 -12.60 9.02
CA ASN A 131 -28.86 -11.47 8.10
C ASN A 131 -28.00 -10.32 8.68
N GLN A 132 -28.01 -10.12 10.00
CA GLN A 132 -27.15 -9.14 10.67
C GLN A 132 -25.70 -9.64 10.78
N LYS A 133 -25.49 -10.96 10.97
CA LYS A 133 -24.15 -11.56 10.95
C LYS A 133 -23.46 -11.39 9.58
N ARG A 134 -24.19 -11.63 8.47
CA ARG A 134 -23.70 -11.35 7.11
C ARG A 134 -23.31 -9.87 6.90
N LYS A 135 -24.15 -8.94 7.35
CA LYS A 135 -23.82 -7.50 7.26
C LYS A 135 -22.60 -7.14 8.11
N HIS A 136 -22.43 -7.74 9.27
CA HIS A 136 -21.28 -7.49 10.15
C HIS A 136 -19.98 -8.00 9.52
N ASP A 137 -20.00 -9.19 8.92
CA ASP A 137 -18.86 -9.78 8.21
C ASP A 137 -18.52 -8.99 6.92
N GLU A 138 -19.52 -8.45 6.22
CA GLU A 138 -19.35 -7.54 5.08
C GLU A 138 -18.80 -6.16 5.47
N ILE A 139 -19.11 -5.67 6.68
CA ILE A 139 -18.64 -4.38 7.20
C ILE A 139 -17.19 -4.48 7.70
N ASN A 140 -16.81 -5.59 8.34
CA ASN A 140 -15.51 -5.75 9.00
C ASN A 140 -14.37 -6.32 8.14
N HIS A 141 -14.60 -6.58 6.84
CA HIS A 141 -13.53 -6.78 5.85
C HIS A 141 -12.41 -7.74 6.31
N VAL A 142 -12.79 -8.92 6.80
CA VAL A 142 -11.83 -10.02 6.91
C VAL A 142 -11.37 -10.34 5.48
N GLN A 143 -10.05 -10.30 5.24
CA GLN A 143 -9.47 -10.76 3.98
C GLN A 143 -10.10 -12.11 3.62
N LYS A 144 -10.56 -12.26 2.38
CA LYS A 144 -11.02 -13.57 1.90
C LYS A 144 -9.88 -14.55 2.15
N THR A 145 -10.12 -15.51 3.04
CA THR A 145 -9.15 -16.56 3.36
C THR A 145 -8.78 -17.30 2.08
N TYR A 146 -7.51 -17.72 1.96
CA TYR A 146 -6.95 -18.47 0.82
C TYR A 146 -7.84 -19.60 0.28
N ALA A 147 -8.77 -20.10 1.09
CA ALA A 147 -9.78 -21.09 0.77
C ALA A 147 -10.75 -20.70 -0.38
N GLU A 148 -10.87 -19.44 -0.76
CA GLU A 148 -11.76 -19.01 -1.86
C GLU A 148 -11.06 -18.85 -3.22
N MET A 149 -9.74 -19.03 -3.29
CA MET A 149 -8.96 -18.94 -4.53
C MET A 149 -8.73 -20.32 -5.14
N ASP A 150 -8.50 -20.38 -6.45
CA ASP A 150 -8.10 -21.64 -7.06
C ASP A 150 -6.72 -22.08 -6.51
N PRO A 151 -6.44 -23.39 -6.43
CA PRO A 151 -5.23 -23.90 -5.80
C PRO A 151 -3.92 -23.40 -6.44
N THR A 152 -3.94 -23.12 -7.74
CA THR A 152 -2.77 -22.63 -8.48
C THR A 152 -2.49 -21.16 -8.16
N THR A 153 -3.51 -20.31 -8.13
CA THR A 153 -3.38 -18.91 -7.72
C THR A 153 -3.00 -18.81 -6.25
N ALA A 154 -3.62 -19.61 -5.37
CA ALA A 154 -3.26 -19.64 -3.95
C ALA A 154 -1.80 -20.06 -3.70
N ALA A 155 -1.29 -21.04 -4.45
CA ALA A 155 0.10 -21.47 -4.36
C ALA A 155 1.09 -20.39 -4.86
N LEU A 156 0.79 -19.78 -6.01
CA LEU A 156 1.57 -18.66 -6.56
C LEU A 156 1.57 -17.46 -5.62
N GLU A 157 0.43 -17.12 -5.02
CA GLU A 157 0.34 -16.05 -4.03
C GLU A 157 1.12 -16.37 -2.76
N LYS A 158 1.07 -17.61 -2.27
CA LYS A 158 1.84 -18.02 -1.07
C LYS A 158 3.35 -17.99 -1.31
N GLU A 159 3.80 -18.41 -2.49
CA GLU A 159 5.21 -18.31 -2.90
C GLU A 159 5.63 -16.84 -3.09
N HIS A 160 4.79 -16.05 -3.77
CA HIS A 160 5.01 -14.62 -3.94
C HIS A 160 5.09 -13.90 -2.60
N GLU A 161 4.20 -14.20 -1.66
CA GLU A 161 4.23 -13.65 -0.32
C GLU A 161 5.49 -14.01 0.45
N ALA A 162 5.99 -15.25 0.31
CA ALA A 162 7.22 -15.67 0.97
C ALA A 162 8.45 -14.91 0.45
N ILE A 163 8.51 -14.65 -0.86
CA ILE A 163 9.61 -13.91 -1.50
C ILE A 163 9.51 -12.40 -1.24
N THR A 164 8.29 -11.87 -1.11
CA THR A 164 8.02 -10.43 -0.98
C THR A 164 7.85 -9.94 0.46
N LYS A 165 8.09 -10.79 1.47
CA LYS A 165 7.95 -10.43 2.88
C LYS A 165 8.79 -9.23 3.30
N VAL A 166 9.96 -9.05 2.68
CA VAL A 166 10.90 -8.01 3.08
C VAL A 166 11.03 -6.95 2.00
N LYS A 167 10.73 -5.71 2.40
CA LYS A 167 10.91 -4.53 1.58
C LYS A 167 12.35 -4.05 1.69
N TYR A 168 13.11 -4.19 0.60
CA TYR A 168 14.50 -3.78 0.57
C TYR A 168 14.71 -2.30 0.20
N ILE A 169 13.91 -1.79 -0.74
CA ILE A 169 13.97 -0.38 -1.15
C ILE A 169 13.09 0.41 -0.21
N ASP A 170 13.67 1.28 0.62
CA ASP A 170 12.93 2.03 1.63
C ASP A 170 12.23 3.25 1.02
N LYS A 171 12.94 3.92 0.11
CA LYS A 171 12.52 5.19 -0.48
C LYS A 171 12.82 5.27 -1.97
N ILE A 172 12.01 6.05 -2.68
CA ILE A 172 12.33 6.50 -4.04
C ILE A 172 12.40 8.03 -4.12
N GLN A 173 13.35 8.55 -4.89
CA GLN A 173 13.34 9.93 -5.37
C GLN A 173 12.71 9.97 -6.75
N ILE A 174 11.61 10.71 -6.92
CA ILE A 174 11.00 10.97 -8.22
C ILE A 174 10.66 12.46 -8.36
N GLY A 175 11.35 13.12 -9.28
CA GLY A 175 11.30 14.58 -9.43
C GLY A 175 11.63 15.26 -8.09
N LYS A 176 10.72 16.13 -7.62
CA LYS A 176 10.84 16.83 -6.34
C LYS A 176 10.41 16.04 -5.11
N TYR A 177 9.94 14.80 -5.28
CA TYR A 177 9.39 14.00 -4.18
C TYR A 177 10.35 12.89 -3.74
N GLU A 178 10.52 12.78 -2.43
CA GLU A 178 11.01 11.57 -1.77
C GLU A 178 9.78 10.82 -1.22
N ILE A 179 9.64 9.54 -1.55
CA ILE A 179 8.44 8.75 -1.24
C ILE A 179 8.86 7.44 -0.57
N ASP A 180 8.32 7.18 0.62
CA ASP A 180 8.44 5.88 1.28
C ASP A 180 7.65 4.81 0.52
N THR A 181 8.30 3.70 0.25
CA THR A 181 7.71 2.55 -0.45
C THR A 181 6.88 1.71 0.53
N TRP A 182 5.90 0.96 0.02
CA TRP A 182 4.99 0.17 0.87
C TRP A 182 5.25 -1.32 0.75
N TYR A 183 5.67 -1.79 -0.42
CA TYR A 183 5.82 -3.20 -0.73
C TYR A 183 7.13 -3.46 -1.46
N PHE A 184 7.56 -4.72 -1.46
CA PHE A 184 8.63 -5.19 -2.32
C PHE A 184 8.28 -5.00 -3.79
N SER A 185 9.28 -4.61 -4.59
CA SER A 185 9.24 -4.59 -6.05
C SER A 185 10.49 -5.27 -6.62
N PRO A 186 10.34 -6.13 -7.65
CA PRO A 186 11.41 -6.97 -8.19
C PRO A 186 12.31 -6.19 -9.16
N TYR A 187 12.95 -5.14 -8.65
CA TYR A 187 14.06 -4.51 -9.36
C TYR A 187 15.22 -5.50 -9.50
N PRO A 188 16.05 -5.40 -10.56
CA PRO A 188 17.22 -6.26 -10.72
C PRO A 188 18.11 -6.20 -9.47
N GLU A 189 18.80 -7.30 -9.14
CA GLU A 189 19.46 -7.48 -7.84
C GLU A 189 20.39 -6.32 -7.45
N GLU A 190 21.11 -5.75 -8.42
CA GLU A 190 22.00 -4.61 -8.21
C GLU A 190 21.28 -3.33 -7.73
N TYR A 191 19.97 -3.20 -7.98
CA TYR A 191 19.12 -2.09 -7.52
C TYR A 191 18.16 -2.50 -6.39
N GLY A 192 17.89 -3.80 -6.23
CA GLY A 192 16.88 -4.30 -5.32
C GLY A 192 17.20 -4.09 -3.84
N LYS A 193 18.49 -4.00 -3.47
CA LYS A 193 18.97 -3.93 -2.08
C LYS A 193 19.54 -2.54 -1.69
N VAL A 194 18.99 -1.46 -2.24
CA VAL A 194 19.40 -0.09 -1.91
C VAL A 194 18.39 0.60 -1.00
N SER A 195 18.85 1.39 -0.04
CA SER A 195 18.00 2.22 0.83
C SER A 195 17.14 3.20 0.03
N LYS A 196 17.75 3.88 -0.96
CA LYS A 196 17.11 4.88 -1.81
C LYS A 196 17.35 4.63 -3.30
N LEU A 197 16.28 4.59 -4.07
CA LEU A 197 16.33 4.48 -5.54
C LEU A 197 16.00 5.82 -6.20
N TRP A 198 16.73 6.19 -7.25
CA TRP A 198 16.52 7.44 -7.98
C TRP A 198 15.80 7.17 -9.29
N VAL A 199 14.61 7.75 -9.49
CA VAL A 199 13.75 7.48 -10.63
C VAL A 199 13.52 8.77 -11.43
N CYS A 200 13.78 8.73 -12.73
CA CYS A 200 13.47 9.83 -13.65
C CYS A 200 11.96 10.01 -13.75
N GLU A 201 11.45 11.22 -13.50
CA GLU A 201 10.00 11.48 -13.52
C GLU A 201 9.36 11.40 -14.91
N TYR A 202 10.18 11.47 -15.97
CA TYR A 202 9.70 11.45 -17.36
C TYR A 202 9.81 10.07 -18.01
N CYS A 203 10.99 9.43 -17.97
CA CYS A 203 11.20 8.13 -18.64
C CYS A 203 11.17 6.94 -17.67
N LEU A 204 11.02 7.19 -16.37
CA LEU A 204 10.95 6.19 -15.30
C LEU A 204 12.19 5.31 -15.16
N LYS A 205 13.28 5.64 -15.85
CA LYS A 205 14.57 4.99 -15.64
C LYS A 205 14.98 5.13 -14.18
N TYR A 206 15.41 4.03 -13.58
CA TYR A 206 15.89 3.95 -12.22
C TYR A 206 17.42 3.91 -12.16
N MET A 207 18.00 4.46 -11.10
CA MET A 207 19.43 4.59 -10.84
C MET A 207 19.71 4.41 -9.34
N ARG A 208 20.90 3.88 -9.02
CA ARG A 208 21.34 3.68 -7.63
C ARG A 208 21.89 4.94 -6.98
N LEU A 209 22.62 5.75 -7.75
CA LEU A 209 23.40 6.86 -7.23
C LEU A 209 22.80 8.20 -7.66
N GLU A 210 22.84 9.18 -6.77
CA GLU A 210 22.41 10.54 -7.08
C GLU A 210 23.22 11.15 -8.24
N ARG A 211 24.53 10.85 -8.31
CA ARG A 211 25.41 11.35 -9.38
C ARG A 211 24.95 10.88 -10.76
N SER A 212 24.58 9.60 -10.89
CA SER A 212 24.09 9.07 -12.16
C SER A 212 22.69 9.59 -12.49
N TYR A 213 21.85 9.83 -11.47
CA TYR A 213 20.57 10.50 -11.63
C TYR A 213 20.70 11.93 -12.17
N ARG A 214 21.55 12.76 -11.56
CA ARG A 214 21.78 14.15 -12.02
C ARG A 214 22.38 14.19 -13.43
N TYR A 215 23.31 13.28 -13.74
CA TYR A 215 23.83 13.12 -15.09
C TYR A 215 22.71 12.76 -16.07
N HIS A 216 21.87 11.78 -15.73
CA HIS A 216 20.72 11.41 -16.56
C HIS A 216 19.75 12.56 -16.78
N GLN A 217 19.44 13.38 -15.76
CA GLN A 217 18.58 14.55 -15.91
C GLN A 217 19.12 15.55 -16.94
N SER A 218 20.44 15.71 -17.04
CA SER A 218 21.08 16.58 -18.04
C SER A 218 20.99 16.04 -19.47
N GLN A 219 20.87 14.72 -19.64
CA GLN A 219 20.89 14.04 -20.94
C GLN A 219 19.50 13.60 -21.41
N CYS A 220 18.56 13.40 -20.49
CA CYS A 220 17.24 12.88 -20.80
C CYS A 220 16.46 13.87 -21.67
N ILE A 221 16.06 13.40 -22.86
CA ILE A 221 15.28 14.19 -23.82
C ILE A 221 13.78 14.17 -23.54
N TYR A 222 13.29 13.22 -22.74
CA TYR A 222 11.86 13.06 -22.48
C TYR A 222 11.35 14.11 -21.49
N ARG A 223 10.19 14.70 -21.81
CA ARG A 223 9.43 15.60 -20.92
C ARG A 223 7.95 15.23 -20.81
N HIS A 224 7.58 14.05 -21.33
CA HIS A 224 6.24 13.48 -21.24
C HIS A 224 6.31 11.95 -21.38
N PRO A 225 5.23 11.22 -21.03
CA PRO A 225 5.14 9.78 -21.26
C PRO A 225 5.34 9.40 -22.73
N GLN A 226 5.93 8.23 -22.98
CA GLN A 226 6.24 7.72 -24.33
C GLN A 226 5.01 7.11 -25.01
N GLY A 227 4.00 7.93 -25.29
CA GLY A 227 2.77 7.52 -25.96
C GLY A 227 1.99 8.70 -26.53
N ARG A 228 0.72 8.49 -26.86
CA ARG A 228 -0.14 9.51 -27.47
C ARG A 228 -0.92 10.27 -26.41
N GLU A 229 -0.90 11.59 -26.46
CA GLU A 229 -1.80 12.41 -25.63
C GLU A 229 -3.23 12.30 -26.18
N ILE A 230 -4.10 11.62 -25.45
CA ILE A 230 -5.49 11.38 -25.85
C ILE A 230 -6.48 12.28 -25.10
N TYR A 231 -6.03 12.99 -24.07
CA TYR A 231 -6.86 13.91 -23.31
C TYR A 231 -6.02 15.09 -22.80
N ARG A 232 -6.56 16.30 -22.95
CA ARG A 232 -5.96 17.53 -22.41
C ARG A 232 -7.05 18.48 -21.93
N LYS A 233 -7.04 18.85 -20.64
CA LYS A 233 -7.87 19.93 -20.10
C LYS A 233 -7.12 20.72 -19.04
N GLY A 234 -6.85 22.00 -19.33
CA GLY A 234 -6.06 22.86 -18.45
C GLY A 234 -4.66 22.30 -18.25
N THR A 235 -4.28 22.00 -17.00
CA THR A 235 -2.99 21.41 -16.63
C THR A 235 -3.00 19.89 -16.54
N ILE A 236 -4.11 19.22 -16.83
CA ILE A 236 -4.24 17.76 -16.73
C ILE A 236 -4.21 17.14 -18.13
N SER A 237 -3.39 16.11 -18.30
CA SER A 237 -3.35 15.28 -19.50
C SER A 237 -3.38 13.80 -19.19
N VAL A 238 -3.87 13.01 -20.15
CA VAL A 238 -3.77 11.54 -20.13
C VAL A 238 -3.11 11.07 -21.41
N PHE A 239 -2.07 10.25 -21.25
CA PHE A 239 -1.34 9.62 -22.34
C PHE A 239 -1.73 8.15 -22.43
N GLU A 240 -2.07 7.68 -23.62
CA GLU A 240 -2.18 6.25 -23.94
C GLU A 240 -0.80 5.75 -24.38
N VAL A 241 -0.29 4.74 -23.68
CA VAL A 241 1.00 4.12 -23.93
C VAL A 241 0.79 2.63 -24.19
N ASP A 242 1.17 2.16 -25.37
CA ASP A 242 1.11 0.74 -25.69
C ASP A 242 2.34 0.01 -25.10
N GLY A 243 2.11 -1.04 -24.31
CA GLY A 243 3.18 -1.82 -23.68
C GLY A 243 4.07 -2.58 -24.67
N LYS A 244 3.59 -2.86 -25.89
CA LYS A 244 4.38 -3.45 -26.97
C LYS A 244 5.31 -2.42 -27.62
N GLU A 245 4.82 -1.19 -27.83
CA GLU A 245 5.60 -0.13 -28.47
C GLU A 245 6.63 0.49 -27.50
N SER A 246 6.22 0.73 -26.25
CA SER A 246 7.02 1.42 -25.23
C SER A 246 7.40 0.49 -24.08
N LYS A 247 7.85 -0.73 -24.40
CA LYS A 247 8.12 -1.83 -23.45
C LYS A 247 8.94 -1.41 -22.23
N MET A 248 10.07 -0.74 -22.45
CA MET A 248 10.96 -0.30 -21.36
C MET A 248 10.27 0.69 -20.40
N TYR A 249 9.54 1.65 -20.94
CA TYR A 249 8.80 2.63 -20.13
C TYR A 249 7.72 1.94 -19.29
N CYS A 250 6.96 1.02 -19.89
CA CYS A 250 5.89 0.31 -19.20
C CYS A 250 6.42 -0.67 -18.13
N GLN A 251 7.54 -1.35 -18.39
CA GLN A 251 8.22 -2.17 -17.37
C GLN A 251 8.68 -1.33 -16.18
N ASN A 252 9.30 -0.18 -16.44
CA ASN A 252 9.70 0.76 -15.39
C ASN A 252 8.49 1.27 -14.59
N LEU A 253 7.40 1.62 -15.26
CA LEU A 253 6.15 2.02 -14.61
C LEU A 253 5.59 0.91 -13.73
N CYS A 254 5.59 -0.34 -14.20
CA CYS A 254 5.17 -1.50 -13.42
C CYS A 254 6.03 -1.73 -12.17
N LEU A 255 7.35 -1.58 -12.28
CA LEU A 255 8.27 -1.70 -11.14
C LEU A 255 8.02 -0.61 -10.10
N VAL A 256 7.83 0.65 -10.54
CA VAL A 256 7.44 1.75 -9.63
C VAL A 256 6.08 1.45 -9.01
N ALA A 257 5.13 0.95 -9.78
CA ALA A 257 3.79 0.66 -9.29
C ALA A 257 3.76 -0.44 -8.23
N LYS A 258 4.58 -1.48 -8.40
CA LYS A 258 4.68 -2.60 -7.48
C LYS A 258 5.20 -2.18 -6.09
N LEU A 259 5.94 -1.08 -5.98
CA LEU A 259 6.32 -0.49 -4.68
C LEU A 259 5.11 -0.03 -3.85
N PHE A 260 3.96 0.18 -4.47
CA PHE A 260 2.73 0.71 -3.86
C PHE A 260 1.51 -0.20 -4.04
N LEU A 261 1.68 -1.34 -4.72
CA LEU A 261 0.64 -2.34 -4.97
C LEU A 261 1.10 -3.72 -4.47
N ASP A 262 0.33 -4.32 -3.58
CA ASP A 262 0.65 -5.61 -2.98
C ASP A 262 0.53 -6.73 -4.03
N HIS A 263 -0.65 -6.86 -4.65
CA HIS A 263 -1.04 -7.97 -5.51
C HIS A 263 -0.72 -7.77 -7.01
N LYS A 264 0.28 -6.96 -7.36
CA LYS A 264 0.68 -6.80 -8.78
C LYS A 264 1.62 -7.94 -9.19
N THR A 265 1.14 -8.85 -10.02
CA THR A 265 1.88 -10.05 -10.43
C THR A 265 2.62 -9.89 -11.76
N LEU A 266 2.08 -9.09 -12.68
CA LEU A 266 2.68 -8.86 -14.00
C LEU A 266 3.42 -7.52 -14.06
N TYR A 267 4.74 -7.58 -14.26
CA TYR A 267 5.61 -6.39 -14.34
C TYR A 267 6.60 -6.40 -15.51
N PHE A 268 6.98 -7.56 -16.05
CA PHE A 268 7.85 -7.65 -17.24
C PHE A 268 7.10 -7.92 -18.54
N ASP A 269 6.02 -8.70 -18.47
CA ASP A 269 5.14 -8.96 -19.61
C ASP A 269 4.08 -7.85 -19.72
N VAL A 270 4.45 -6.79 -20.44
CA VAL A 270 3.65 -5.57 -20.58
C VAL A 270 2.95 -5.47 -21.94
N GLU A 271 3.32 -6.31 -22.90
CA GLU A 271 2.83 -6.24 -24.28
C GLU A 271 1.30 -6.43 -24.43
N PRO A 272 0.64 -7.25 -23.59
CA PRO A 272 -0.82 -7.39 -23.61
C PRO A 272 -1.60 -6.16 -23.11
N PHE A 273 -0.92 -5.14 -22.58
CA PHE A 273 -1.56 -4.03 -21.87
C PHE A 273 -1.43 -2.69 -22.61
N LEU A 274 -2.48 -1.88 -22.47
CA LEU A 274 -2.46 -0.43 -22.67
C LEU A 274 -2.35 0.25 -21.31
N PHE A 275 -1.57 1.32 -21.24
CA PHE A 275 -1.36 2.12 -20.03
C PHE A 275 -1.89 3.53 -20.26
N TYR A 276 -2.78 3.98 -19.38
CA TYR A 276 -3.36 5.32 -19.41
C TYR A 276 -2.73 6.15 -18.30
N VAL A 277 -1.72 6.94 -18.67
CA VAL A 277 -0.84 7.66 -17.76
C VAL A 277 -1.38 9.08 -17.54
N LEU A 278 -1.78 9.36 -16.31
CA LEU A 278 -2.23 10.67 -15.86
C LEU A 278 -1.04 11.53 -15.43
N VAL A 279 -0.99 12.75 -15.97
CA VAL A 279 0.08 13.71 -15.68
C VAL A 279 -0.48 15.11 -15.36
N GLU A 280 0.23 15.81 -14.49
CA GLU A 280 0.13 17.26 -14.33
C GLU A 280 1.16 17.93 -15.25
N VAL A 281 0.77 18.98 -15.96
CA VAL A 281 1.63 19.67 -16.92
C VAL A 281 1.90 21.09 -16.47
N ASP A 282 3.17 21.45 -16.49
CA ASP A 282 3.66 22.79 -16.25
C ASP A 282 4.58 23.25 -17.41
N ARG A 283 5.36 24.32 -17.18
CA ARG A 283 6.32 24.85 -18.16
C ARG A 283 7.55 23.96 -18.38
N HIS A 284 7.84 23.04 -17.47
CA HIS A 284 8.99 22.14 -17.49
C HIS A 284 8.66 20.81 -18.16
N GLY A 285 7.43 20.31 -18.03
CA GLY A 285 6.97 19.14 -18.74
C GLY A 285 5.70 18.53 -18.16
N CYS A 286 5.55 17.22 -18.37
CA CYS A 286 4.44 16.42 -17.86
C CYS A 286 4.94 15.52 -16.72
N HIS A 287 4.41 15.73 -15.53
CA HIS A 287 4.80 15.08 -14.29
C HIS A 287 3.83 13.93 -13.96
N LEU A 288 4.36 12.73 -13.75
CA LEU A 288 3.57 11.54 -13.42
C LEU A 288 2.78 11.75 -12.12
N VAL A 289 1.47 11.54 -12.18
CA VAL A 289 0.55 11.58 -11.02
C VAL A 289 0.06 10.17 -10.68
N GLY A 290 -0.28 9.40 -11.71
CA GLY A 290 -0.82 8.06 -11.57
C GLY A 290 -1.12 7.44 -12.93
N TYR A 291 -1.63 6.22 -12.92
CA TYR A 291 -2.04 5.55 -14.15
C TYR A 291 -3.07 4.45 -13.86
N PHE A 292 -3.71 3.95 -14.91
CA PHE A 292 -4.28 2.61 -14.90
C PHE A 292 -3.80 1.81 -16.12
N SER A 293 -3.75 0.49 -16.00
CA SER A 293 -3.54 -0.43 -17.12
C SER A 293 -4.85 -1.11 -17.50
N LYS A 294 -4.98 -1.46 -18.79
CA LYS A 294 -6.11 -2.19 -19.36
C LYS A 294 -5.57 -3.27 -20.29
N GLU A 295 -6.08 -4.48 -20.18
CA GLU A 295 -5.77 -5.53 -21.14
C GLU A 295 -6.33 -5.18 -22.52
N LYS A 296 -5.56 -5.43 -23.58
CA LYS A 296 -6.03 -5.25 -24.96
C LYS A 296 -7.19 -6.20 -25.28
N GLU A 297 -7.12 -7.41 -24.75
CA GLU A 297 -8.19 -8.41 -24.80
C GLU A 297 -8.44 -8.90 -23.37
N SER A 298 -9.57 -8.52 -22.77
CA SER A 298 -9.96 -8.98 -21.43
C SER A 298 -11.13 -9.96 -21.55
N PRO A 299 -10.94 -11.27 -21.28
CA PRO A 299 -12.02 -12.26 -21.34
C PRO A 299 -13.19 -11.96 -20.41
N ASP A 300 -12.88 -11.41 -19.23
CA ASP A 300 -13.85 -11.07 -18.19
C ASP A 300 -14.49 -9.69 -18.39
N GLY A 301 -14.08 -8.95 -19.43
CA GLY A 301 -14.57 -7.60 -19.69
C GLY A 301 -14.08 -6.57 -18.66
N ASN A 302 -12.89 -6.76 -18.09
CA ASN A 302 -12.32 -5.80 -17.15
C ASN A 302 -11.89 -4.54 -17.91
N ASN A 303 -12.33 -3.37 -17.46
CA ASN A 303 -11.91 -2.10 -18.06
C ASN A 303 -10.69 -1.48 -17.37
N ILE A 304 -10.30 -2.01 -16.20
CA ILE A 304 -9.07 -1.70 -15.47
C ILE A 304 -8.49 -3.00 -14.93
N ALA A 305 -7.19 -3.22 -15.17
CA ALA A 305 -6.42 -4.29 -14.55
C ALA A 305 -5.71 -3.80 -13.26
N CYS A 306 -4.93 -2.72 -13.37
CA CYS A 306 -4.30 -2.06 -12.22
C CYS A 306 -4.59 -0.57 -12.25
N ILE A 307 -4.74 0.05 -11.09
CA ILE A 307 -4.86 1.51 -10.93
C ILE A 307 -3.99 1.97 -9.77
N LEU A 308 -3.23 3.03 -9.97
CA LEU A 308 -2.37 3.63 -8.95
C LEU A 308 -2.35 5.14 -9.06
N ILE A 309 -2.46 5.80 -7.91
CA ILE A 309 -2.08 7.20 -7.73
C ILE A 309 -0.86 7.24 -6.82
N LEU A 310 0.20 7.92 -7.26
CA LEU A 310 1.42 8.07 -6.46
C LEU A 310 1.09 8.74 -5.12
N PRO A 311 1.72 8.32 -4.00
CA PRO A 311 1.34 8.77 -2.66
C PRO A 311 1.20 10.29 -2.47
N PRO A 312 2.09 11.16 -3.00
CA PRO A 312 1.98 12.62 -2.86
C PRO A 312 0.72 13.23 -3.51
N PHE A 313 0.05 12.49 -4.39
CA PHE A 313 -1.12 12.94 -5.13
C PHE A 313 -2.43 12.26 -4.68
N GLN A 314 -2.37 11.36 -3.69
CA GLN A 314 -3.56 10.71 -3.16
C GLN A 314 -4.49 11.72 -2.46
N ARG A 315 -5.79 11.37 -2.39
CA ARG A 315 -6.86 12.20 -1.79
C ARG A 315 -7.08 13.58 -2.43
N LYS A 316 -6.49 13.87 -3.59
CA LYS A 316 -6.69 15.12 -4.36
C LYS A 316 -7.73 15.02 -5.49
N GLY A 317 -8.38 13.87 -5.64
CA GLY A 317 -9.41 13.63 -6.67
C GLY A 317 -8.93 12.84 -7.89
N TYR A 318 -7.62 12.69 -8.09
CA TYR A 318 -7.05 11.98 -9.25
C TYR A 318 -7.49 10.52 -9.40
N GLY A 319 -7.68 9.80 -8.29
CA GLY A 319 -8.18 8.42 -8.34
C GLY A 319 -9.59 8.33 -8.93
N LYS A 320 -10.50 9.20 -8.50
CA LYS A 320 -11.85 9.29 -9.08
C LYS A 320 -11.81 9.73 -10.55
N PHE A 321 -10.89 10.63 -10.90
CA PHE A 321 -10.70 11.05 -12.29
C PHE A 321 -10.28 9.87 -13.19
N LEU A 322 -9.31 9.06 -12.77
CA LEU A 322 -8.89 7.87 -13.55
C LEU A 322 -10.00 6.82 -13.67
N ILE A 323 -10.78 6.60 -12.61
CA ILE A 323 -11.96 5.71 -12.67
C ILE A 323 -12.99 6.26 -13.65
N ALA A 324 -13.29 7.56 -13.59
CA ALA A 324 -14.21 8.18 -14.55
C ALA A 324 -13.69 8.04 -15.99
N PHE A 325 -12.39 8.26 -16.19
CA PHE A 325 -11.74 8.17 -17.49
C PHE A 325 -11.85 6.77 -18.09
N SER A 326 -11.66 5.71 -17.30
CA SER A 326 -11.81 4.34 -17.81
C SER A 326 -13.23 4.03 -18.26
N TYR A 327 -14.25 4.59 -17.59
CA TYR A 327 -15.64 4.45 -18.02
C TYR A 327 -15.95 5.27 -19.28
N GLU A 328 -15.35 6.45 -19.47
CA GLU A 328 -15.49 7.18 -20.75
C GLU A 328 -14.93 6.39 -21.93
N LEU A 329 -13.82 5.67 -21.75
CA LEU A 329 -13.31 4.74 -22.77
C LEU A 329 -14.30 3.59 -23.03
N SER A 330 -14.84 2.96 -21.98
CA SER A 330 -15.84 1.89 -22.12
C SER A 330 -17.10 2.36 -22.86
N LYS A 331 -17.55 3.61 -22.64
CA LYS A 331 -18.68 4.22 -23.37
C LYS A 331 -18.37 4.36 -24.85
N LEU A 332 -17.19 4.86 -25.21
CA LEU A 332 -16.75 4.96 -26.61
C LEU A 332 -16.63 3.59 -27.29
N GLU A 333 -16.28 2.54 -26.54
CA GLU A 333 -16.28 1.15 -27.03
C GLU A 333 -17.68 0.52 -27.10
N SER A 334 -18.72 1.19 -26.59
CA SER A 334 -20.07 0.63 -26.43
C SER A 334 -20.06 -0.68 -25.63
N THR A 335 -19.23 -0.74 -24.58
CA THR A 335 -19.12 -1.90 -23.69
C THR A 335 -19.40 -1.50 -22.24
N VAL A 336 -19.73 -2.51 -21.43
CA VAL A 336 -19.76 -2.39 -19.96
C VAL A 336 -18.47 -2.98 -19.39
N GLY A 337 -18.02 -2.47 -18.25
CA GLY A 337 -16.80 -2.93 -17.61
C GLY A 337 -16.80 -2.79 -16.09
N SER A 338 -15.97 -3.61 -15.46
CA SER A 338 -15.68 -3.60 -14.02
C SER A 338 -14.15 -3.59 -13.84
N PRO A 339 -13.62 -3.12 -12.70
CA PRO A 339 -12.22 -3.39 -12.37
C PRO A 339 -11.97 -4.88 -12.12
N GLU A 340 -10.75 -5.31 -12.44
CA GLU A 340 -10.20 -6.59 -12.03
C GLU A 340 -10.24 -6.75 -10.50
N LYS A 341 -10.49 -7.97 -10.04
CA LYS A 341 -10.62 -8.33 -8.62
C LYS A 341 -9.49 -9.29 -8.24
N PRO A 342 -8.97 -9.23 -7.00
CA PRO A 342 -9.42 -8.40 -5.88
C PRO A 342 -8.90 -6.95 -5.94
N LEU A 343 -9.78 -6.00 -5.60
CA LEU A 343 -9.41 -4.59 -5.41
C LEU A 343 -8.71 -4.37 -4.06
N SER A 344 -7.74 -3.44 -4.01
CA SER A 344 -7.22 -2.89 -2.75
C SER A 344 -8.32 -2.15 -1.98
N ASP A 345 -8.19 -2.02 -0.65
CA ASP A 345 -9.20 -1.33 0.16
C ASP A 345 -9.41 0.13 -0.26
N LEU A 346 -8.32 0.82 -0.61
CA LEU A 346 -8.40 2.17 -1.16
C LEU A 346 -9.09 2.19 -2.53
N GLY A 347 -8.86 1.18 -3.36
CA GLY A 347 -9.56 0.96 -4.62
C GLY A 347 -11.07 0.78 -4.41
N LYS A 348 -11.48 -0.15 -3.55
CA LYS A 348 -12.91 -0.42 -3.22
C LYS A 348 -13.63 0.85 -2.75
N LEU A 349 -13.02 1.61 -1.83
CA LEU A 349 -13.59 2.86 -1.34
C LEU A 349 -13.75 3.89 -2.46
N SER A 350 -12.77 3.99 -3.36
CA SER A 350 -12.79 4.92 -4.49
C SER A 350 -13.87 4.57 -5.51
N TYR A 351 -13.98 3.29 -5.91
CA TYR A 351 -15.03 2.80 -6.81
C TYR A 351 -16.43 2.96 -6.21
N ARG A 352 -16.64 2.55 -4.96
CA ARG A 352 -17.95 2.71 -4.29
C ARG A 352 -18.38 4.17 -4.24
N SER A 353 -17.46 5.08 -3.94
CA SER A 353 -17.74 6.52 -3.91
C SER A 353 -18.02 7.08 -5.32
N TYR A 354 -17.30 6.62 -6.35
CA TYR A 354 -17.55 7.00 -7.74
C TYR A 354 -18.92 6.50 -8.23
N TRP A 355 -19.19 5.20 -8.13
CA TRP A 355 -20.47 4.61 -8.56
C TRP A 355 -21.65 5.24 -7.85
N SER A 356 -21.58 5.43 -6.53
CA SER A 356 -22.65 6.08 -5.77
C SER A 356 -22.95 7.47 -6.31
N TRP A 357 -21.90 8.28 -6.57
CA TRP A 357 -22.09 9.64 -7.09
C TRP A 357 -22.70 9.65 -8.49
N VAL A 358 -22.19 8.83 -9.42
CA VAL A 358 -22.71 8.76 -10.80
C VAL A 358 -24.18 8.34 -10.81
N LEU A 359 -24.54 7.30 -10.05
CA LEU A 359 -25.92 6.82 -10.00
C LEU A 359 -26.86 7.83 -9.35
N LEU A 360 -26.44 8.49 -8.27
CA LEU A 360 -27.24 9.53 -7.62
C LEU A 360 -27.46 10.76 -8.52
N GLU A 361 -26.44 11.16 -9.30
CA GLU A 361 -26.56 12.26 -10.25
C GLU A 361 -27.59 11.96 -11.34
N ILE A 362 -27.53 10.75 -11.94
CA ILE A 362 -28.52 10.33 -12.95
C ILE A 362 -29.93 10.26 -12.35
N LEU A 363 -30.08 9.66 -11.17
CA LEU A 363 -31.38 9.53 -10.50
C LEU A 363 -31.98 10.88 -10.08
N ARG A 364 -31.16 11.90 -9.84
CA ARG A 364 -31.63 13.27 -9.55
C ARG A 364 -32.25 13.93 -10.79
N ASP A 365 -31.56 13.82 -11.92
CA ASP A 365 -31.88 14.56 -13.14
C ASP A 365 -32.94 13.84 -13.99
N PHE A 366 -33.06 12.52 -13.87
CA PHE A 366 -34.03 11.76 -14.64
C PHE A 366 -35.47 11.96 -14.14
N ARG A 367 -36.40 12.12 -15.08
CA ARG A 367 -37.84 12.21 -14.83
C ARG A 367 -38.52 11.02 -15.50
N GLY A 368 -38.78 9.96 -14.73
CA GLY A 368 -39.44 8.75 -15.23
C GLY A 368 -38.96 7.48 -14.56
N THR A 369 -39.25 6.34 -15.19
CA THR A 369 -38.78 5.02 -14.76
C THR A 369 -37.44 4.70 -15.38
N LEU A 370 -36.42 4.47 -14.56
CA LEU A 370 -35.12 3.94 -14.97
C LEU A 370 -35.03 2.46 -14.59
N SER A 371 -34.54 1.63 -15.51
CA SER A 371 -34.16 0.26 -15.24
C SER A 371 -32.67 0.15 -14.92
N ILE A 372 -32.27 -0.98 -14.32
CA ILE A 372 -30.85 -1.32 -14.09
C ILE A 372 -30.09 -1.41 -15.42
N LYS A 373 -30.77 -1.87 -16.49
CA LYS A 373 -30.22 -1.96 -17.83
C LYS A 373 -29.92 -0.57 -18.41
N ASP A 374 -30.86 0.37 -18.28
CA ASP A 374 -30.68 1.75 -18.77
C ASP A 374 -29.48 2.42 -18.09
N LEU A 375 -29.35 2.26 -16.76
CA LEU A 375 -28.19 2.77 -16.02
C LEU A 375 -26.87 2.15 -16.51
N SER A 376 -26.87 0.86 -16.83
CA SER A 376 -25.69 0.16 -17.34
C SER A 376 -25.27 0.68 -18.71
N GLU A 377 -26.23 0.89 -19.61
CA GLU A 377 -25.98 1.44 -20.96
C GLU A 377 -25.52 2.90 -20.91
N MET A 378 -26.06 3.73 -20.01
CA MET A 378 -25.68 5.14 -19.85
C MET A 378 -24.28 5.32 -19.24
N THR A 379 -23.85 4.40 -18.37
CA THR A 379 -22.65 4.58 -17.53
C THR A 379 -21.50 3.66 -17.87
N SER A 380 -21.75 2.61 -18.67
CA SER A 380 -20.84 1.46 -18.86
C SER A 380 -20.50 0.69 -17.58
N ILE A 381 -21.19 0.94 -16.46
CA ILE A 381 -21.03 0.17 -15.22
C ILE A 381 -21.81 -1.15 -15.37
N THR A 382 -21.23 -2.26 -14.92
CA THR A 382 -21.92 -3.56 -14.96
C THR A 382 -23.19 -3.54 -14.11
N GLN A 383 -24.19 -4.33 -14.50
CA GLN A 383 -25.44 -4.42 -13.75
C GLN A 383 -25.22 -4.92 -12.31
N SER A 384 -24.26 -5.82 -12.09
CA SER A 384 -23.90 -6.30 -10.75
C SER A 384 -23.34 -5.19 -9.85
N ASP A 385 -22.46 -4.34 -10.39
CA ASP A 385 -21.91 -3.20 -9.65
C ASP A 385 -22.98 -2.14 -9.37
N ILE A 386 -23.91 -1.91 -10.31
CA ILE A 386 -25.08 -1.03 -10.10
C ILE A 386 -25.98 -1.58 -8.99
N ILE A 387 -26.32 -2.87 -9.04
CA ILE A 387 -27.19 -3.51 -8.04
C ILE A 387 -26.55 -3.43 -6.66
N SER A 388 -25.27 -3.82 -6.53
CA SER A 388 -24.58 -3.77 -5.23
C SER A 388 -24.47 -2.34 -4.67
N THR A 389 -24.24 -1.36 -5.54
CA THR A 389 -24.20 0.05 -5.14
C THR A 389 -25.57 0.53 -4.65
N LEU A 390 -26.63 0.29 -5.42
CA LEU A 390 -27.99 0.69 -5.03
C LEU A 390 -28.50 -0.07 -3.79
N GLN A 391 -28.07 -1.32 -3.58
CA GLN A 391 -28.34 -2.06 -2.35
C GLN A 391 -27.69 -1.37 -1.14
N SER A 392 -26.44 -0.93 -1.27
CA SER A 392 -25.74 -0.20 -0.19
C SER A 392 -26.39 1.16 0.14
N LEU A 393 -27.06 1.77 -0.85
CA LEU A 393 -27.80 3.02 -0.70
C LEU A 393 -29.26 2.82 -0.27
N ASN A 394 -29.72 1.58 -0.11
CA ASN A 394 -31.12 1.21 0.14
C ASN A 394 -32.11 1.71 -0.95
N MET A 395 -31.68 1.73 -2.22
CA MET A 395 -32.44 2.27 -3.37
C MET A 395 -32.94 1.20 -4.35
N VAL A 396 -32.81 -0.08 -4.03
CA VAL A 396 -33.27 -1.19 -4.87
C VAL A 396 -34.00 -2.24 -4.03
N LYS A 397 -35.06 -2.82 -4.60
CA LYS A 397 -35.82 -3.92 -4.00
C LYS A 397 -35.84 -5.12 -4.94
N TYR A 398 -35.99 -6.31 -4.37
CA TYR A 398 -36.17 -7.53 -5.14
C TYR A 398 -37.67 -7.85 -5.25
N TRP A 399 -38.19 -7.94 -6.47
CA TRP A 399 -39.60 -8.18 -6.74
C TRP A 399 -39.77 -9.13 -7.93
N LYS A 400 -40.52 -10.22 -7.75
CA LYS A 400 -40.82 -11.22 -8.79
C LYS A 400 -39.58 -11.70 -9.58
N GLY A 401 -38.46 -11.91 -8.89
CA GLY A 401 -37.23 -12.40 -9.53
C GLY A 401 -36.35 -11.30 -10.16
N GLN A 402 -36.71 -10.02 -10.00
CA GLN A 402 -35.99 -8.90 -10.60
C GLN A 402 -35.63 -7.83 -9.57
N HIS A 403 -34.51 -7.15 -9.81
CA HIS A 403 -34.12 -5.96 -9.06
C HIS A 403 -34.81 -4.72 -9.64
N VAL A 404 -35.61 -4.04 -8.82
CA VAL A 404 -36.38 -2.86 -9.20
C VAL A 404 -35.87 -1.65 -8.41
N ILE A 405 -35.52 -0.59 -9.12
CA ILE A 405 -35.10 0.67 -8.51
C ILE A 405 -36.31 1.30 -7.80
N CYS A 406 -36.16 1.58 -6.51
CA CYS A 406 -37.21 2.08 -5.64
C CYS A 406 -36.67 3.28 -4.88
N VAL A 407 -36.78 4.46 -5.48
CA VAL A 407 -36.17 5.69 -4.95
C VAL A 407 -37.15 6.86 -5.02
N THR A 408 -37.10 7.75 -4.03
CA THR A 408 -37.83 9.03 -4.04
C THR A 408 -36.84 10.17 -4.29
N PRO A 409 -37.26 11.27 -4.93
CA PRO A 409 -36.38 12.43 -5.14
C PRO A 409 -35.77 12.96 -3.83
N LYS A 410 -36.53 12.93 -2.74
CA LYS A 410 -36.07 13.34 -1.41
C LYS A 410 -34.88 12.48 -0.92
N LEU A 411 -34.95 11.16 -1.10
CA LEU A 411 -33.88 10.26 -0.68
C LEU A 411 -32.58 10.48 -1.50
N VAL A 412 -32.71 10.77 -2.79
CA VAL A 412 -31.55 11.12 -3.65
C VAL A 412 -30.86 12.38 -3.14
N GLU A 413 -31.65 13.43 -2.87
CA GLU A 413 -31.14 14.70 -2.34
C GLU A 413 -30.49 14.56 -0.96
N GLU A 414 -31.05 13.71 -0.09
CA GLU A 414 -30.46 13.40 1.22
C GLU A 414 -29.08 12.75 1.07
N HIS A 415 -28.93 11.78 0.17
CA HIS A 415 -27.63 11.16 -0.09
C HIS A 415 -26.66 12.16 -0.74
N LEU A 416 -27.08 12.98 -1.69
CA LEU A 416 -26.22 13.99 -2.33
C LEU A 416 -25.71 15.06 -1.36
N LYS A 417 -26.45 15.35 -0.29
CA LYS A 417 -26.00 16.26 0.80
C LYS A 417 -24.99 15.62 1.74
N SER A 418 -24.89 14.29 1.77
CA SER A 418 -23.91 13.59 2.60
C SER A 418 -22.49 13.92 2.16
N ALA A 419 -21.60 14.12 3.14
CA ALA A 419 -20.18 14.40 2.89
C ALA A 419 -19.49 13.29 2.09
N GLN A 420 -20.03 12.07 2.12
CA GLN A 420 -19.49 10.88 1.45
C GLN A 420 -19.67 10.90 -0.08
N TYR A 421 -20.71 11.57 -0.57
CA TYR A 421 -21.13 11.54 -1.99
C TYR A 421 -21.00 12.91 -2.67
N LYS A 422 -20.15 13.77 -2.12
CA LYS A 422 -19.83 15.07 -2.74
C LYS A 422 -19.34 14.89 -4.18
N ARG A 423 -19.69 15.89 -4.98
CA ARG A 423 -19.21 16.02 -6.36
C ARG A 423 -17.69 15.82 -6.43
N PRO A 424 -17.18 15.01 -7.36
CA PRO A 424 -15.75 14.87 -7.60
C PRO A 424 -15.11 16.23 -7.87
N ILE A 425 -13.94 16.45 -7.27
CA ILE A 425 -13.14 17.68 -7.45
C ILE A 425 -12.71 17.82 -8.91
N LEU A 426 -12.38 16.69 -9.54
CA LEU A 426 -11.96 16.59 -10.93
C LEU A 426 -12.97 15.72 -11.67
N THR A 427 -13.48 16.23 -12.78
CA THR A 427 -14.40 15.52 -13.69
C THR A 427 -13.78 15.42 -15.07
N VAL A 428 -14.00 14.30 -15.74
CA VAL A 428 -13.58 14.11 -17.14
C VAL A 428 -14.54 14.89 -18.03
N ASP A 429 -13.98 15.62 -19.00
CA ASP A 429 -14.74 16.31 -20.03
C ASP A 429 -14.67 15.53 -21.34
N PRO A 430 -15.74 14.84 -21.77
CA PRO A 430 -15.71 14.02 -22.97
C PRO A 430 -15.31 14.79 -24.24
N SER A 431 -15.57 16.11 -24.29
CA SER A 431 -15.17 16.94 -25.44
C SER A 431 -13.65 17.10 -25.59
N CYS A 432 -12.90 16.88 -24.51
CA CYS A 432 -11.45 16.95 -24.48
C CYS A 432 -10.77 15.59 -24.75
N LEU A 433 -11.56 14.51 -24.84
CA LEU A 433 -11.08 13.16 -25.13
C LEU A 433 -11.02 12.93 -26.64
N ARG A 434 -9.81 12.76 -27.17
CA ARG A 434 -9.52 12.48 -28.58
C ARG A 434 -9.07 11.04 -28.71
N TRP A 435 -10.04 10.13 -28.75
CA TRP A 435 -9.77 8.69 -28.75
C TRP A 435 -10.81 7.93 -29.55
N GLU A 436 -10.36 6.88 -30.23
CA GLU A 436 -11.21 5.96 -30.98
C GLU A 436 -10.85 4.52 -30.58
N PRO A 437 -11.85 3.60 -30.48
CA PRO A 437 -11.58 2.20 -30.19
C PRO A 437 -10.60 1.56 -31.18
N PRO A 438 -9.65 0.73 -30.72
CA PRO A 438 -8.81 -0.04 -31.61
C PRO A 438 -9.65 -0.91 -32.55
N VAL A 439 -9.34 -0.90 -33.85
CA VAL A 439 -10.01 -1.74 -34.83
C VAL A 439 -9.73 -3.21 -34.46
N LYS A 440 -10.78 -3.94 -34.04
CA LYS A 440 -10.67 -5.37 -33.78
C LYS A 440 -10.39 -6.08 -35.10
N VAL A 441 -9.16 -6.56 -35.30
CA VAL A 441 -8.85 -7.43 -36.44
C VAL A 441 -9.67 -8.72 -36.26
N PRO A 442 -10.54 -9.09 -37.21
CA PRO A 442 -11.33 -10.31 -37.09
C PRO A 442 -10.39 -11.52 -36.96
N LYS A 443 -10.52 -12.28 -35.87
CA LYS A 443 -9.79 -13.55 -35.72
C LYS A 443 -10.24 -14.46 -36.87
N VAL A 444 -9.34 -14.75 -37.80
CA VAL A 444 -9.57 -15.77 -38.84
C VAL A 444 -9.76 -17.10 -38.13
N SER A 445 -11.00 -17.56 -38.06
CA SER A 445 -11.32 -18.90 -37.55
C SER A 445 -10.59 -19.90 -38.44
N LYS A 446 -9.53 -20.55 -37.91
CA LYS A 446 -8.99 -21.77 -38.51
C LYS A 446 -10.12 -22.80 -38.45
N LYS A 447 -10.71 -23.08 -39.61
CA LYS A 447 -11.62 -24.20 -39.83
C LYS A 447 -10.89 -25.52 -39.68
#